data_AF-A0A418ESW2-F1
#
_entry.id   AF-A0A418ESW2-F1
#
_cell.length_a   1.000
_cell.length_b   1.000
_cell.length_c   1.000
_cell.angle_alpha   90.00
_cell.angle_beta   90.00
_cell.angle_gamma   90.00
#
_symmetry.space_group_name_H-M   'P 1'
#
loop_
_entity.id
_entity.type
_entity.pdbx_description
1 polymer ?
#
loop_
_entity_poly.entity_id
_entity_poly.type
_entity_poly.pdbx_seq_one_letter_code
_entity_poly.pdbx_strand_id
1 'polypeptide(L)'
;LSKFVHVLGGPEKPQLYPTLTFDSKTPQLNQIVFPAGIFQNPYFDSQFDAAQNFGAIGVVIGHEITHGFDNLGRYFDGVGAMNSWWSDATDTAFTKKAQCISDQYAKFVVESEVTGDVLGNVSGSLTLRENIADNGGLKISFRAYHEYLNKFPSQYTEEAGDKLFYLSYAQSWCSKNSDARLTKHLSNSHPPNRFRVKGALQNNAEFARVFQCPTNSTLNPSKKCLLWE
;
A
#
# COMPACT_ATOMS: atom_id res chain seq x y z
N LEU A 1 -0.55 -21.71 0.28
CA LEU A 1 0.65 -21.10 0.90
C LEU A 1 1.72 -21.03 -0.18
N SER A 2 1.78 -19.90 -0.89
CA SER A 2 2.67 -19.68 -2.05
C SER A 2 4.12 -20.00 -1.71
N LYS A 3 4.87 -20.46 -2.71
CA LYS A 3 6.30 -20.78 -2.65
C LYS A 3 7.13 -19.54 -2.28
N PHE A 4 7.25 -19.27 -0.98
CA PHE A 4 8.15 -18.27 -0.38
C PHE A 4 9.62 -18.74 -0.39
N VAL A 5 10.06 -19.41 -1.45
CA VAL A 5 11.40 -19.99 -1.52
C VAL A 5 12.08 -19.48 -2.78
N HIS A 6 12.92 -18.46 -2.62
CA HIS A 6 14.13 -18.13 -3.40
C HIS A 6 14.26 -16.62 -3.63
N VAL A 7 14.78 -15.86 -2.65
CA VAL A 7 15.56 -14.64 -2.96
C VAL A 7 16.56 -14.34 -1.84
N LEU A 8 17.55 -15.21 -1.62
CA LEU A 8 18.85 -14.85 -1.00
C LEU A 8 19.96 -15.76 -1.55
N GLY A 9 20.31 -15.59 -2.84
CA GLY A 9 21.65 -15.97 -3.36
C GLY A 9 21.79 -17.17 -4.31
N GLY A 10 21.39 -17.04 -5.59
CA GLY A 10 21.93 -17.89 -6.67
C GLY A 10 21.35 -17.61 -8.07
N PRO A 11 22.16 -17.58 -9.16
CA PRO A 11 21.67 -17.49 -10.54
C PRO A 11 21.40 -18.90 -11.12
N GLU A 12 20.55 -19.07 -12.14
CA GLU A 12 21.07 -19.10 -13.53
C GLU A 12 20.10 -18.55 -14.59
N LYS A 13 19.09 -17.76 -14.18
CA LYS A 13 18.45 -16.76 -15.08
C LYS A 13 17.73 -15.59 -14.38
N PRO A 14 18.37 -14.86 -13.44
CA PRO A 14 17.99 -13.49 -13.17
C PRO A 14 18.82 -12.55 -14.06
N GLN A 15 18.18 -11.92 -15.05
CA GLN A 15 18.59 -10.57 -15.48
C GLN A 15 17.52 -9.93 -16.36
N LEU A 16 16.86 -8.91 -15.81
CA LEU A 16 16.48 -7.70 -16.52
C LEU A 16 16.60 -6.53 -15.55
N TYR A 17 17.60 -5.69 -15.81
CA TYR A 17 17.55 -4.25 -15.54
C TYR A 17 17.68 -3.59 -16.93
N PRO A 18 16.68 -2.81 -17.36
CA PRO A 18 16.82 -1.36 -17.26
C PRO A 18 15.52 -0.69 -16.81
N THR A 19 15.63 0.20 -15.83
CA THR A 19 14.56 0.94 -15.12
C THR A 19 13.69 0.13 -14.15
N LEU A 20 13.71 0.61 -12.90
CA LEU A 20 12.95 0.18 -11.72
C LEU A 20 11.52 -0.23 -12.10
N THR A 21 11.29 -1.52 -12.28
CA THR A 21 9.95 -2.07 -12.49
C THR A 21 9.58 -2.91 -11.28
N PHE A 22 8.66 -2.33 -10.50
CA PHE A 22 7.83 -3.06 -9.58
C PHE A 22 6.88 -3.92 -10.43
N ASP A 23 7.11 -5.24 -10.55
CA ASP A 23 6.26 -6.11 -11.36
C ASP A 23 5.47 -7.10 -10.49
N SER A 24 4.30 -6.65 -10.05
CA SER A 24 3.15 -7.45 -9.65
C SER A 24 2.08 -7.47 -10.75
N LYS A 25 2.41 -7.08 -11.98
CA LYS A 25 1.47 -6.91 -13.10
C LYS A 25 1.21 -8.18 -13.87
N THR A 26 1.85 -9.28 -13.48
CA THR A 26 1.65 -10.59 -14.11
C THR A 26 0.99 -11.55 -13.12
N PRO A 27 -0.33 -11.43 -12.83
CA PRO A 27 -1.08 -12.38 -12.00
C PRO A 27 -0.87 -13.85 -12.40
N GLN A 28 -0.59 -14.09 -13.69
CA GLN A 28 -0.34 -15.40 -14.28
C GLN A 28 0.90 -16.11 -13.71
N LEU A 29 1.85 -15.37 -13.15
CA LEU A 29 3.05 -15.94 -12.52
C LEU A 29 2.88 -16.15 -11.01
N ASN A 30 1.86 -15.54 -10.39
CA ASN A 30 1.67 -15.48 -8.94
C ASN A 30 3.00 -15.21 -8.20
N GLN A 31 3.73 -14.20 -8.66
CA GLN A 31 5.06 -13.85 -8.19
C GLN A 31 5.10 -12.40 -7.73
N ILE A 32 5.91 -12.15 -6.70
CA ILE A 32 6.25 -10.82 -6.24
C ILE A 32 7.75 -10.62 -6.44
N VAL A 33 8.15 -9.51 -7.06
CA VAL A 33 9.55 -9.20 -7.34
C VAL A 33 9.94 -7.88 -6.69
N PHE A 34 10.97 -7.92 -5.85
CA PHE A 34 11.61 -6.72 -5.29
C PHE A 34 13.01 -6.56 -5.88
N PRO A 35 13.23 -5.59 -6.79
CA PRO A 35 14.56 -5.30 -7.30
C PRO A 35 15.49 -4.87 -6.15
N ALA A 36 16.79 -5.18 -6.24
CA ALA A 36 17.75 -4.82 -5.18
C ALA A 36 17.74 -3.32 -4.86
N GLY A 37 17.45 -2.47 -5.85
CA GLY A 37 17.36 -1.03 -5.71
C GLY A 37 16.19 -0.51 -4.84
N ILE A 38 15.25 -1.35 -4.39
CA ILE A 38 14.27 -0.91 -3.38
C ILE A 38 14.75 -1.15 -1.94
N PHE A 39 15.74 -2.02 -1.73
CA PHE A 39 16.31 -2.31 -0.42
C PHE A 39 17.41 -1.30 -0.06
N GLN A 40 17.04 -0.02 -0.07
CA GLN A 40 17.89 1.10 0.32
C GLN A 40 17.06 2.17 1.02
N ASN A 41 17.73 3.16 1.60
CA ASN A 41 17.07 4.29 2.24
C ASN A 41 16.17 5.06 1.25
N PRO A 42 14.95 5.47 1.65
CA PRO A 42 14.37 5.36 3.01
C PRO A 42 13.57 4.07 3.27
N TYR A 43 13.54 3.11 2.35
CA TYR A 43 12.68 1.93 2.45
C TYR A 43 13.23 0.85 3.38
N PHE A 44 14.54 0.62 3.35
CA PHE A 44 15.19 -0.41 4.17
C PHE A 44 16.61 -0.02 4.56
N ASP A 45 16.94 -0.25 5.83
CA ASP A 45 18.29 -0.31 6.35
C ASP A 45 18.38 -1.36 7.45
N SER A 46 19.41 -2.20 7.42
CA SER A 46 19.66 -3.19 8.47
C SER A 46 19.89 -2.57 9.86
N GLN A 47 20.27 -1.30 9.92
CA GLN A 47 20.52 -0.56 11.15
C GLN A 47 19.28 0.20 11.65
N PHE A 48 18.21 0.28 10.86
CA PHE A 48 16.97 0.89 11.30
C PHE A 48 16.22 0.01 12.31
N ASP A 49 15.48 0.66 13.22
CA ASP A 49 14.54 -0.06 14.05
C ASP A 49 13.47 -0.75 13.17
N ALA A 50 12.96 -1.88 13.65
CA ALA A 50 11.91 -2.63 12.98
C ALA A 50 10.72 -1.73 12.59
N ALA A 51 10.33 -0.77 13.44
CA ALA A 51 9.24 0.16 13.15
C ALA A 51 9.42 0.86 11.79
N GLN A 52 10.65 1.32 11.48
CA GLN A 52 10.93 1.99 10.21
C GLN A 52 10.91 1.01 9.03
N ASN A 53 11.59 -0.13 9.15
CA ASN A 53 11.64 -1.12 8.08
C ASN A 53 10.22 -1.67 7.76
N PHE A 54 9.42 -1.97 8.78
CA PHE A 54 8.04 -2.38 8.57
C PHE A 54 7.16 -1.21 8.06
N GLY A 55 7.39 0.01 8.54
CA GLY A 55 6.68 1.21 8.09
C GLY A 55 6.92 1.54 6.61
N ALA A 56 8.09 1.21 6.08
CA ALA A 56 8.44 1.48 4.69
C ALA A 56 8.45 0.20 3.83
N ILE A 57 9.54 -0.56 3.76
CA ILE A 57 9.61 -1.75 2.89
C ILE A 57 8.57 -2.82 3.26
N GLY A 58 8.22 -2.96 4.54
CA GLY A 58 7.17 -3.89 4.96
C GLY A 58 5.79 -3.54 4.37
N VAL A 59 5.45 -2.24 4.28
CA VAL A 59 4.23 -1.78 3.62
C VAL A 59 4.27 -2.06 2.13
N VAL A 60 5.41 -1.84 1.48
CA VAL A 60 5.59 -2.19 0.05
C VAL A 60 5.44 -3.69 -0.16
N ILE A 61 5.98 -4.53 0.71
CA ILE A 61 5.79 -5.99 0.63
C ILE A 61 4.31 -6.37 0.78
N GLY A 62 3.63 -5.79 1.77
CA GLY A 62 2.20 -6.01 1.96
C GLY A 62 1.35 -5.53 0.78
N HIS A 63 1.76 -4.43 0.13
CA HIS A 63 1.10 -3.87 -1.05
C HIS A 63 1.06 -4.91 -2.18
N GLU A 64 2.20 -5.54 -2.47
CA GLU A 64 2.28 -6.54 -3.54
C GLU A 64 1.57 -7.84 -3.22
N ILE A 65 1.62 -8.28 -1.96
CA ILE A 65 0.82 -9.43 -1.53
C ILE A 65 -0.66 -9.13 -1.78
N THR A 66 -1.07 -7.90 -1.51
CA THR A 66 -2.46 -7.47 -1.70
C THR A 66 -2.88 -7.44 -3.17
N HIS A 67 -1.96 -7.19 -4.11
CA HIS A 67 -2.28 -7.26 -5.54
C HIS A 67 -2.78 -8.64 -5.99
N GLY A 68 -2.34 -9.72 -5.34
CA GLY A 68 -2.86 -11.07 -5.60
C GLY A 68 -4.36 -11.22 -5.29
N PHE A 69 -4.95 -10.27 -4.56
CA PHE A 69 -6.34 -10.31 -4.12
C PHE A 69 -7.13 -9.05 -4.51
N ASP A 70 -6.52 -8.10 -5.22
CA ASP A 70 -7.17 -6.86 -5.63
C ASP A 70 -8.31 -7.09 -6.65
N ASN A 71 -8.92 -6.00 -7.15
CA ASN A 71 -10.08 -6.08 -8.06
C ASN A 71 -9.80 -6.77 -9.40
N LEU A 72 -8.53 -7.07 -9.71
CA LEU A 72 -8.08 -7.83 -10.86
C LEU A 72 -7.42 -9.17 -10.43
N GLY A 73 -6.52 -9.14 -9.45
CA GLY A 73 -5.76 -10.31 -9.00
C GLY A 73 -6.65 -11.42 -8.44
N ARG A 74 -7.79 -11.06 -7.81
CA ARG A 74 -8.76 -12.02 -7.28
C ARG A 74 -9.32 -13.03 -8.29
N TYR A 75 -9.21 -12.77 -9.59
CA TYR A 75 -9.65 -13.70 -10.63
C TYR A 75 -8.60 -14.75 -11.00
N PHE A 76 -7.41 -14.69 -10.39
CA PHE A 76 -6.32 -15.63 -10.62
C PHE A 76 -6.14 -16.50 -9.38
N ASP A 77 -6.02 -17.81 -9.57
CA ASP A 77 -5.80 -18.75 -8.49
C ASP A 77 -4.31 -18.86 -8.10
N GLY A 78 -4.00 -19.77 -7.17
CA GLY A 78 -2.64 -19.94 -6.65
C GLY A 78 -1.59 -20.40 -7.67
N VAL A 79 -1.98 -20.82 -8.88
CA VAL A 79 -1.06 -21.15 -9.97
C VAL A 79 -1.10 -20.11 -11.11
N GLY A 80 -1.82 -19.01 -10.92
CA GLY A 80 -1.95 -17.92 -11.89
C GLY A 80 -2.94 -18.24 -13.02
N ALA A 81 -3.79 -19.26 -12.88
CA ALA A 81 -4.84 -19.53 -13.85
C ALA A 81 -6.06 -18.64 -13.55
N MET A 82 -6.65 -18.06 -14.60
CA MET A 82 -7.85 -17.25 -14.47
C MET A 82 -9.05 -18.16 -14.18
N ASN A 83 -9.52 -18.17 -12.94
CA ASN A 83 -10.58 -19.03 -12.44
C ASN A 83 -11.48 -18.24 -11.49
N SER A 84 -12.79 -18.48 -11.53
CA SER A 84 -13.69 -17.99 -10.48
C SER A 84 -13.61 -18.94 -9.28
N TRP A 85 -12.75 -18.62 -8.31
CA TRP A 85 -12.51 -19.45 -7.13
C TRP A 85 -13.18 -18.89 -5.86
N TRP A 86 -13.94 -17.80 -6.00
CA TRP A 86 -14.76 -17.22 -4.93
C TRP A 86 -16.22 -17.58 -5.13
N SER A 87 -16.95 -17.68 -4.01
CA SER A 87 -18.41 -17.74 -4.06
C SER A 87 -19.00 -16.39 -4.49
N ASP A 88 -20.20 -16.40 -5.09
CA ASP A 88 -20.93 -15.17 -5.47
C ASP A 88 -21.15 -14.23 -4.28
N ALA A 89 -21.35 -14.79 -3.08
CA ALA A 89 -21.48 -14.01 -1.85
C ALA A 89 -20.18 -13.27 -1.50
N THR A 90 -19.03 -13.94 -1.64
CA THR A 90 -17.71 -13.34 -1.43
C THR A 90 -17.43 -12.27 -2.48
N ASP A 91 -17.73 -12.53 -3.75
CA ASP A 91 -17.57 -11.57 -4.85
C ASP A 91 -18.39 -10.29 -4.62
N THR A 92 -19.65 -10.46 -4.24
CA THR A 92 -20.57 -9.34 -3.94
C THR A 92 -20.06 -8.52 -2.75
N ALA A 93 -19.62 -9.19 -1.67
CA ALA A 93 -19.09 -8.52 -0.49
C ALA A 93 -17.81 -7.74 -0.81
N PHE A 94 -16.90 -8.33 -1.59
CA PHE A 94 -15.69 -7.68 -2.06
C PHE A 94 -16.03 -6.44 -2.89
N THR A 95 -16.90 -6.58 -3.90
CA THR A 95 -17.27 -5.47 -4.79
C THR A 95 -17.86 -4.31 -4.01
N LYS A 96 -18.72 -4.59 -3.02
CA LYS A 96 -19.27 -3.57 -2.12
C LYS A 96 -18.20 -2.85 -1.29
N LYS A 97 -17.24 -3.60 -0.73
CA LYS A 97 -16.13 -3.02 0.05
C LYS A 97 -15.17 -2.22 -0.84
N ALA A 98 -14.86 -2.71 -2.03
CA ALA A 98 -14.02 -2.04 -3.03
C ALA A 98 -14.67 -0.73 -3.51
N GLN A 99 -15.99 -0.73 -3.72
CA GLN A 99 -16.72 0.48 -4.09
C GLN A 99 -16.57 1.59 -3.03
N CYS A 100 -16.54 1.25 -1.74
CA CYS A 100 -16.28 2.24 -0.69
C CYS A 100 -14.94 2.96 -0.91
N ILE A 101 -13.88 2.20 -1.21
CA ILE A 101 -12.54 2.75 -1.46
C ILE A 101 -12.57 3.62 -2.73
N SER A 102 -13.19 3.15 -3.81
CA SER A 102 -13.36 3.94 -5.04
C SER A 102 -14.06 5.28 -4.75
N ASP A 103 -15.19 5.25 -4.05
CA ASP A 103 -15.98 6.44 -3.71
C ASP A 103 -15.24 7.41 -2.79
N GLN A 104 -14.40 6.90 -1.89
CA GLN A 104 -13.56 7.72 -1.02
C GLN A 104 -12.52 8.48 -1.83
N TYR A 105 -11.75 7.77 -2.67
CA TYR A 105 -10.66 8.38 -3.42
C TYR A 105 -11.16 9.34 -4.51
N ALA A 106 -12.35 9.11 -5.08
CA ALA A 106 -12.99 10.02 -6.03
C ALA A 106 -13.23 11.44 -5.47
N LYS A 107 -13.24 11.61 -4.14
CA LYS A 107 -13.43 12.89 -3.46
C LYS A 107 -12.13 13.68 -3.28
N PHE A 108 -10.98 13.10 -3.62
CA PHE A 108 -9.70 13.79 -3.47
C PHE A 108 -9.45 14.73 -4.65
N VAL A 109 -9.44 16.03 -4.34
CA VAL A 109 -9.14 17.10 -5.29
C VAL A 109 -7.62 17.25 -5.40
N VAL A 110 -7.12 17.21 -6.63
CA VAL A 110 -5.71 17.43 -6.96
C VAL A 110 -5.51 18.91 -7.25
N GLU A 111 -4.71 19.57 -6.42
CA GLU A 111 -4.39 20.99 -6.52
C GLU A 111 -2.90 21.18 -6.82
N SER A 112 -2.58 22.25 -7.56
CA SER A 112 -1.20 22.70 -7.78
C SER A 112 -0.48 22.85 -6.44
N GLU A 113 0.72 22.29 -6.34
CA GLU A 113 1.59 22.46 -5.17
C GLU A 113 2.22 23.86 -5.11
N VAL A 114 2.09 24.66 -6.17
CA VAL A 114 2.67 26.01 -6.28
C VAL A 114 1.60 27.09 -6.16
N THR A 115 0.53 27.01 -6.94
CA THR A 115 -0.51 28.05 -7.01
C THR A 115 -1.73 27.75 -6.16
N GLY A 116 -1.96 26.47 -5.81
CA GLY A 116 -3.19 26.01 -5.18
C GLY A 116 -4.37 25.84 -6.15
N ASP A 117 -4.17 26.05 -7.45
CA ASP A 117 -5.24 25.89 -8.44
C ASP A 117 -5.70 24.44 -8.53
N VAL A 118 -7.01 24.24 -8.68
CA VAL A 118 -7.60 22.91 -8.87
C VAL A 118 -7.25 22.38 -10.26
N LEU A 119 -6.55 21.25 -10.32
CA LEU A 119 -6.16 20.57 -11.55
C LEU A 119 -7.16 19.47 -11.94
N GLY A 120 -7.88 18.91 -10.97
CA GLY A 120 -8.90 17.89 -11.18
C GLY A 120 -9.15 17.04 -9.94
N ASN A 121 -9.75 15.86 -10.11
CA ASN A 121 -9.99 14.91 -9.04
C ASN A 121 -9.31 13.58 -9.34
N VAL A 122 -8.89 12.87 -8.29
CA VAL A 122 -8.45 11.49 -8.41
C VAL A 122 -9.61 10.65 -8.97
N SER A 123 -9.33 9.82 -9.98
CA SER A 123 -10.30 8.85 -10.46
C SER A 123 -10.30 7.61 -9.55
N GLY A 124 -11.36 7.47 -8.75
CA GLY A 124 -11.51 6.37 -7.80
C GLY A 124 -11.51 4.99 -8.46
N SER A 125 -12.13 4.86 -9.64
CA SER A 125 -12.19 3.61 -10.40
C SER A 125 -10.86 3.26 -11.06
N LEU A 126 -10.16 4.25 -11.63
CA LEU A 126 -8.85 4.05 -12.27
C LEU A 126 -7.79 3.65 -11.24
N THR A 127 -7.85 4.24 -10.05
CA THR A 127 -6.85 4.02 -9.00
C THR A 127 -7.20 2.89 -8.04
N LEU A 128 -8.37 2.25 -8.20
CA LEU A 128 -8.92 1.30 -7.25
C LEU A 128 -7.95 0.16 -6.90
N ARG A 129 -7.27 -0.38 -7.92
CA ARG A 129 -6.30 -1.48 -7.75
C ARG A 129 -5.21 -1.12 -6.75
N GLU A 130 -4.57 0.01 -6.97
CA GLU A 130 -3.47 0.53 -6.15
C GLU A 130 -3.96 0.97 -4.77
N ASN A 131 -5.16 1.56 -4.70
CA ASN A 131 -5.75 1.98 -3.44
C ASN A 131 -6.08 0.78 -2.54
N ILE A 132 -6.60 -0.31 -3.09
CA ILE A 132 -6.82 -1.56 -2.34
C ILE A 132 -5.49 -2.08 -1.80
N ALA A 133 -4.45 -2.09 -2.64
CA ALA A 133 -3.13 -2.56 -2.27
C ALA A 133 -2.46 -1.69 -1.20
N ASP A 134 -2.58 -0.36 -1.27
CA ASP A 134 -2.06 0.56 -0.24
C ASP A 134 -2.74 0.34 1.12
N ASN A 135 -4.07 0.22 1.12
CA ASN A 135 -4.84 0.03 2.36
C ASN A 135 -4.53 -1.34 2.99
N GLY A 136 -4.46 -2.39 2.17
CA GLY A 136 -4.09 -3.74 2.60
C GLY A 136 -2.66 -3.81 3.11
N GLY A 137 -1.70 -3.29 2.33
CA GLY A 137 -0.27 -3.34 2.64
C GLY A 137 0.08 -2.63 3.94
N LEU A 138 -0.49 -1.44 4.18
CA LEU A 138 -0.28 -0.71 5.43
C LEU A 138 -0.75 -1.54 6.63
N LYS A 139 -1.97 -2.10 6.54
CA LYS A 139 -2.57 -2.87 7.63
C LYS A 139 -1.82 -4.18 7.90
N ILE A 140 -1.47 -4.91 6.84
CA ILE A 140 -0.73 -6.18 6.93
C ILE A 140 0.64 -5.92 7.55
N SER A 141 1.34 -4.88 7.12
CA SER A 141 2.67 -4.56 7.65
C SER A 141 2.63 -4.16 9.13
N PHE A 142 1.66 -3.35 9.54
CA PHE A 142 1.52 -2.95 10.95
C PHE A 142 1.24 -4.17 11.84
N ARG A 143 0.39 -5.09 11.39
CA ARG A 143 0.19 -6.37 12.10
C ARG A 143 1.48 -7.18 12.17
N ALA A 144 2.20 -7.31 11.05
CA ALA A 144 3.45 -8.06 11.00
C ALA A 144 4.54 -7.45 11.90
N TYR A 145 4.57 -6.12 12.05
CA TYR A 145 5.43 -5.42 12.99
C TYR A 145 5.16 -5.84 14.43
N HIS A 146 3.91 -5.84 14.89
CA HIS A 146 3.59 -6.30 16.25
C HIS A 146 3.87 -7.80 16.46
N GLU A 147 3.62 -8.64 15.46
CA GLU A 147 4.00 -10.06 15.51
C GLU A 147 5.53 -10.26 15.61
N TYR A 148 6.30 -9.39 14.96
CA TYR A 148 7.75 -9.37 15.08
C TYR A 148 8.20 -8.96 16.49
N LEU A 149 7.57 -7.94 17.09
CA LEU A 149 7.89 -7.47 18.45
C LEU A 149 7.68 -8.54 19.52
N ASN A 150 6.73 -9.47 19.33
CA ASN A 150 6.53 -10.61 20.22
C ASN A 150 7.76 -11.52 20.35
N LYS A 151 8.66 -11.51 19.35
CA LYS A 151 9.89 -12.30 19.32
C LYS A 151 11.15 -11.46 19.50
N PHE A 152 11.10 -10.22 19.02
CA PHE A 152 12.23 -9.30 18.97
C PHE A 152 11.81 -7.93 19.49
N PRO A 153 11.89 -7.70 20.82
CA PRO A 153 11.50 -6.43 21.42
C PRO A 153 12.28 -5.24 20.84
N SER A 154 11.60 -4.12 20.60
CA SER A 154 12.24 -2.87 20.20
C SER A 154 12.87 -2.16 21.40
N GLN A 155 13.87 -1.32 21.13
CA GLN A 155 14.42 -0.38 22.10
C GLN A 155 13.45 0.79 22.41
N TYR A 156 12.47 1.03 21.54
CA TYR A 156 11.43 2.02 21.75
C TYR A 156 10.26 1.45 22.56
N THR A 157 9.55 2.33 23.27
CA THR A 157 8.24 1.97 23.83
C THR A 157 7.26 1.67 22.70
N GLU A 158 6.21 0.90 22.99
CA GLU A 158 5.16 0.59 22.01
C GLU A 158 4.59 1.87 21.37
N GLU A 159 4.27 2.90 22.17
CA GLU A 159 3.76 4.16 21.66
C GLU A 159 4.75 4.87 20.71
N ALA A 160 6.03 4.90 21.06
CA ALA A 160 7.05 5.54 20.22
C ALA A 160 7.33 4.74 18.94
N GLY A 161 7.35 3.41 19.04
CA GLY A 161 7.52 2.49 17.91
C GLY A 161 6.36 2.58 16.92
N ASP A 162 5.12 2.55 17.42
CA ASP A 162 3.92 2.68 16.59
C ASP A 162 3.91 4.03 15.84
N LYS A 163 4.22 5.14 16.53
CA LYS A 163 4.33 6.46 15.89
C LYS A 163 5.43 6.47 14.84
N LEU A 164 6.59 5.87 15.13
CA LEU A 164 7.72 5.78 14.21
C LEU A 164 7.38 4.96 12.96
N PHE A 165 6.60 3.87 13.10
CA PHE A 165 6.09 3.09 11.97
C PHE A 165 5.30 3.96 10.99
N TYR A 166 4.30 4.68 11.48
CA TYR A 166 3.45 5.52 10.62
C TYR A 166 4.19 6.73 10.05
N LEU A 167 5.15 7.29 10.80
CA LEU A 167 6.02 8.35 10.29
C LEU A 167 6.92 7.84 9.16
N SER A 168 7.52 6.67 9.32
CA SER A 168 8.34 6.05 8.27
C SER A 168 7.52 5.73 7.02
N TYR A 169 6.30 5.21 7.20
CA TYR A 169 5.33 5.03 6.12
C TYR A 169 5.06 6.34 5.38
N ALA A 170 4.67 7.41 6.09
CA ALA A 170 4.36 8.67 5.44
C ALA A 170 5.59 9.27 4.74
N GLN A 171 6.77 9.15 5.34
CA GLN A 171 8.03 9.67 4.79
C GLN A 171 8.48 8.95 3.52
N SER A 172 8.24 7.64 3.39
CA SER A 172 8.59 6.91 2.17
C SER A 172 7.81 7.40 0.93
N TRP A 173 6.70 8.10 1.14
CA TRP A 173 5.87 8.68 0.08
C TRP A 173 6.13 10.17 -0.19
N CYS A 174 7.04 10.82 0.55
CA CYS A 174 7.38 12.22 0.36
C CYS A 174 7.78 12.50 -1.10
N SER A 175 7.13 13.47 -1.72
CA SER A 175 7.38 13.88 -3.11
C SER A 175 7.02 15.35 -3.30
N LYS A 176 7.63 15.99 -4.31
CA LYS A 176 7.19 17.29 -4.84
C LYS A 176 6.87 17.12 -6.32
N ASN A 177 5.83 17.77 -6.79
CA ASN A 177 5.32 17.58 -8.15
C ASN A 177 5.12 18.92 -8.86
N SER A 178 5.46 18.97 -10.14
CA SER A 178 4.99 20.04 -11.02
C SER A 178 3.52 19.81 -11.39
N ASP A 179 2.83 20.87 -11.84
CA ASP A 179 1.45 20.76 -12.31
C ASP A 179 1.33 19.75 -13.46
N ALA A 180 2.28 19.74 -14.40
CA ALA A 180 2.33 18.76 -15.47
C ALA A 180 2.41 17.31 -14.93
N ARG A 181 3.15 17.07 -13.84
CA ARG A 181 3.22 15.77 -13.19
C ARG A 181 1.91 15.41 -12.50
N LEU A 182 1.29 16.36 -11.78
CA LEU A 182 0.00 16.17 -11.11
C LEU A 182 -1.12 15.89 -12.10
N THR A 183 -1.19 16.63 -13.21
CA THR A 183 -2.15 16.40 -14.30
C THR A 183 -1.96 15.02 -14.92
N LYS A 184 -0.70 14.56 -15.10
CA LYS A 184 -0.43 13.19 -15.54
C LYS A 184 -0.93 12.12 -14.57
N HIS A 185 -0.97 12.40 -13.27
CA HIS A 185 -1.52 11.47 -12.28
C HIS A 185 -3.04 11.28 -12.43
N LEU A 186 -3.78 12.23 -13.01
CA LEU A 186 -5.22 12.12 -13.22
C LEU A 186 -5.59 10.98 -14.20
N SER A 187 -4.64 10.56 -15.04
CA SER A 187 -4.78 9.43 -15.97
C SER A 187 -3.85 8.25 -15.63
N ASN A 188 -3.27 8.21 -14.42
CA ASN A 188 -2.43 7.12 -13.95
C ASN A 188 -3.20 6.17 -13.02
N SER A 189 -2.82 4.89 -12.96
CA SER A 189 -3.36 3.92 -12.01
C SER A 189 -3.00 4.25 -10.56
N HIS A 190 -1.93 5.01 -10.33
CA HIS A 190 -1.53 5.47 -9.00
C HIS A 190 -1.94 6.92 -8.79
N PRO A 191 -2.65 7.24 -7.69
CA PRO A 191 -2.92 8.62 -7.34
C PRO A 191 -1.62 9.31 -6.89
N PRO A 192 -1.59 10.65 -6.82
CA PRO A 192 -0.48 11.37 -6.21
C PRO A 192 -0.16 10.82 -4.81
N ASN A 193 1.13 10.73 -4.47
CA ASN A 193 1.61 10.06 -3.25
C ASN A 193 0.92 10.54 -1.96
N ARG A 194 0.62 11.85 -1.84
CA ARG A 194 -0.11 12.40 -0.69
C ARG A 194 -1.48 11.75 -0.47
N PHE A 195 -2.17 11.33 -1.54
CA PHE A 195 -3.46 10.65 -1.45
C PHE A 195 -3.33 9.16 -1.18
N ARG A 196 -2.20 8.53 -1.53
CA ARG A 196 -1.85 7.17 -1.09
C ARG A 196 -1.76 7.12 0.44
N VAL A 197 -1.02 8.06 1.04
CA VAL A 197 -0.92 8.22 2.50
C VAL A 197 -2.26 8.59 3.10
N LYS A 198 -2.88 9.70 2.66
CA LYS A 198 -4.12 10.21 3.26
C LYS A 198 -5.24 9.18 3.23
N GLY A 199 -5.47 8.53 2.09
CA GLY A 199 -6.54 7.55 1.93
C GLY A 199 -6.35 6.31 2.81
N ALA A 200 -5.14 5.75 2.83
CA ALA A 200 -4.83 4.60 3.67
C ALA A 200 -4.93 4.91 5.17
N LEU A 201 -4.41 6.06 5.62
CA LEU A 201 -4.49 6.48 7.02
C LEU A 201 -5.93 6.76 7.47
N GLN A 202 -6.76 7.37 6.61
CA GLN A 202 -8.18 7.60 6.91
C GLN A 202 -8.94 6.31 7.24
N ASN A 203 -8.59 5.21 6.58
CA ASN A 203 -9.21 3.90 6.77
C ASN A 203 -8.56 3.07 7.88
N ASN A 204 -7.41 3.49 8.41
CA ASN A 204 -6.67 2.74 9.40
C ASN A 204 -7.07 3.20 10.82
N ALA A 205 -7.79 2.35 11.55
CA ALA A 205 -8.22 2.65 12.91
C ALA A 205 -7.05 2.68 13.90
N GLU A 206 -6.03 1.85 13.69
CA GLU A 206 -4.82 1.82 14.51
C GLU A 206 -4.05 3.14 14.41
N PHE A 207 -3.94 3.73 13.23
CA PHE A 207 -3.34 5.06 13.06
C PHE A 207 -4.07 6.10 13.92
N ALA A 208 -5.40 6.12 13.86
CA ALA A 208 -6.19 7.05 14.65
C ALA A 208 -6.02 6.82 16.16
N ARG A 209 -5.88 5.56 16.61
CA ARG A 209 -5.56 5.21 18.01
C ARG A 209 -4.19 5.74 18.41
N VAL A 210 -3.15 5.42 17.64
CA VAL A 210 -1.75 5.74 17.91
C VAL A 210 -1.51 7.25 18.00
N PHE A 211 -2.15 8.02 17.12
CA PHE A 211 -2.06 9.48 17.11
C PHE A 211 -3.18 10.18 17.88
N GLN A 212 -4.05 9.43 18.56
CA GLN A 212 -5.19 9.95 19.32
C GLN A 212 -6.02 10.97 18.51
N CYS A 213 -6.25 10.65 17.23
CA CYS A 213 -6.93 11.56 16.31
C CYS A 213 -8.39 11.78 16.74
N PRO A 214 -8.86 13.04 16.88
CA PRO A 214 -10.24 13.33 17.23
C PRO A 214 -11.22 12.69 16.25
N THR A 215 -12.37 12.24 16.76
CA THR A 215 -13.44 11.68 15.92
C THR A 215 -13.89 12.69 14.88
N ASN A 216 -14.08 12.25 13.64
CA ASN A 216 -14.43 13.10 12.48
C ASN A 216 -13.37 14.13 12.07
N SER A 217 -12.14 14.06 12.60
CA SER A 217 -11.02 14.82 12.05
C SER A 217 -10.65 14.32 10.65
N THR A 218 -9.88 15.13 9.91
CA THR A 218 -9.49 14.85 8.50
C THR A 218 -8.90 13.46 8.29
N LEU A 219 -8.09 12.95 9.23
CA LEU A 219 -7.48 11.62 9.15
C LEU A 219 -8.19 10.56 10.01
N ASN A 220 -9.28 10.92 10.70
CA ASN A 220 -10.12 9.98 11.41
C ASN A 220 -11.62 10.18 11.08
N PRO A 221 -12.02 9.96 9.82
CA PRO A 221 -13.43 10.01 9.45
C PRO A 221 -14.19 8.86 10.13
N SER A 222 -15.47 9.11 10.48
CA SER A 222 -16.37 8.10 11.05
C SER A 222 -16.61 6.92 10.10
N LYS A 223 -16.74 7.19 8.79
CA LYS A 223 -16.83 6.15 7.76
C LYS A 223 -15.43 5.78 7.29
N LYS A 224 -14.99 4.55 7.60
CA LYS A 224 -13.76 3.93 7.11
C LYS A 224 -14.09 2.82 6.11
N CYS A 225 -13.33 2.74 5.03
CA CYS A 225 -13.47 1.70 4.03
C CYS A 225 -12.50 0.55 4.35
N LEU A 226 -13.04 -0.57 4.84
CA LEU A 226 -12.27 -1.75 5.21
C LEU A 226 -12.55 -2.87 4.19
N LEU A 227 -11.48 -3.40 3.60
CA LEU A 227 -11.59 -4.50 2.64
C LEU A 227 -10.97 -5.79 3.19
N TRP A 228 -9.67 -5.76 3.48
CA TRP A 228 -8.95 -6.85 4.13
C TRP A 228 -9.01 -6.70 5.64
N GLU A 229 -9.62 -7.67 6.31
CA GLU A 229 -9.82 -7.69 7.76
C GLU A 229 -8.77 -8.50 8.51
#